data_AF-A0A7K0PYR6-F1
#
_entry.id   AF-A0A7K0PYR6-F1
#
_cell.length_a   1.000
_cell.length_b   1.000
_cell.length_c   1.000
_cell.angle_alpha   90.00
_cell.angle_beta   90.00
_cell.angle_gamma   90.00
#
_symmetry.space_group_name_H-M   'P 1'
#
loop_
_entity.id
_entity.type
_entity.pdbx_description
1 polymer ?
#
loop_
_entity_poly.entity_id
_entity_poly.type
_entity_poly.pdbx_seq_one_letter_code
_entity_poly.pdbx_strand_id
1 'polypeptide(L)'
;MARVLKVSAPLDSAPLDFAAVRAEFDVPTDFPAEVLAEADRVAADPPLPEHDATDLPLVTIDPPGARDLDQAMHLARTDGGYRVSYAIADVGAFVPLGSAIDAEARRRGQTVYCPDGRTPLHPPQLSEGAASLLPGELRPAALWTIDLAAEGEVTAVDLRRARVRSRAQLDYASVGA
;
A
#
# COMPACT_ATOMS: atom_id res chain seq x y z
N MET A 1 -27.33 40.42 -8.46
CA MET A 1 -26.61 41.10 -7.35
C MET A 1 -25.75 40.07 -6.64
N ALA A 2 -24.42 40.21 -6.71
CA ALA A 2 -23.49 39.33 -6.03
C ALA A 2 -23.24 39.85 -4.60
N ARG A 3 -23.42 39.00 -3.60
CA ARG A 3 -23.13 39.32 -2.20
C ARG A 3 -21.68 38.93 -1.91
N VAL A 4 -20.80 39.92 -1.80
CA VAL A 4 -19.41 39.70 -1.34
C VAL A 4 -19.45 39.55 0.18
N LEU A 5 -19.13 38.35 0.67
CA LEU A 5 -18.90 38.12 2.10
C LEU A 5 -17.47 38.59 2.42
N LYS A 6 -17.36 39.64 3.23
CA LYS A 6 -16.07 40.10 3.77
C LYS A 6 -15.70 39.18 4.94
N VAL A 7 -14.75 38.29 4.73
CA VAL A 7 -14.10 37.55 5.82
C VAL A 7 -12.99 38.43 6.38
N SER A 8 -13.06 38.77 7.67
CA SER A 8 -12.19 39.76 8.32
C SER A 8 -11.37 39.18 9.48
N ALA A 9 -11.19 37.86 9.55
CA ALA A 9 -10.26 37.24 10.49
C ALA A 9 -8.90 36.97 9.79
N PRO A 10 -7.77 37.16 10.47
CA PRO A 10 -6.49 36.62 10.00
C PRO A 10 -6.64 35.09 9.84
N LEU A 11 -5.98 34.50 8.85
CA LEU A 11 -5.94 33.03 8.66
C LEU A 11 -5.30 32.29 9.85
N ASP A 12 -4.71 33.01 10.81
CA ASP A 12 -3.72 32.49 11.76
C ASP A 12 -4.26 32.17 13.17
N SER A 13 -5.55 31.90 13.38
CA SER A 13 -6.03 31.53 14.73
C SER A 13 -7.11 30.45 14.84
N ALA A 14 -7.69 29.99 13.72
CA ALA A 14 -8.56 28.82 13.72
C ALA A 14 -7.83 27.67 13.01
N PRO A 15 -7.81 26.45 13.57
CA PRO A 15 -7.31 25.31 12.82
C PRO A 15 -8.08 25.19 11.50
N LEU A 16 -7.34 25.04 10.40
CA LEU A 16 -7.93 24.85 9.08
C LEU A 16 -8.80 23.58 9.12
N ASP A 17 -10.10 23.74 8.88
CA ASP A 17 -11.04 22.62 8.79
C ASP A 17 -11.09 22.10 7.35
N PHE A 18 -10.44 20.96 7.10
CA PHE A 18 -10.45 20.31 5.80
C PHE A 18 -11.72 19.48 5.56
N ALA A 19 -12.65 19.37 6.52
CA ALA A 19 -13.90 18.63 6.35
C ALA A 19 -14.79 19.25 5.27
N ALA A 20 -14.85 20.58 5.20
CA ALA A 20 -15.61 21.29 4.16
C ALA A 20 -15.07 20.97 2.75
N VAL A 21 -13.75 20.92 2.58
CA VAL A 21 -13.11 20.55 1.31
C VAL A 21 -13.42 19.09 0.97
N ARG A 22 -13.28 18.16 1.93
CA ARG A 22 -13.63 16.75 1.71
C ARG A 22 -15.08 16.57 1.28
N ALA A 23 -16.00 17.30 1.91
CA ALA A 23 -17.42 17.26 1.56
C ALA A 23 -17.69 17.85 0.17
N GLU A 24 -17.03 18.95 -0.20
CA GLU A 24 -17.18 19.57 -1.53
C GLU A 24 -16.75 18.63 -2.68
N PHE A 25 -15.73 17.81 -2.44
CA PHE A 25 -15.21 16.85 -3.41
C PHE A 25 -15.78 15.42 -3.23
N ASP A 26 -16.84 15.25 -2.43
CA ASP A 26 -17.47 13.97 -2.14
C ASP A 26 -16.47 12.88 -1.70
N VAL A 27 -15.43 13.27 -0.96
CA VAL A 27 -14.41 12.33 -0.46
C VAL A 27 -15.09 11.36 0.51
N PRO A 28 -15.05 10.04 0.23
CA PRO A 28 -15.63 9.05 1.12
C PRO A 28 -15.07 9.16 2.53
N THR A 29 -15.88 8.90 3.55
CA THR A 29 -15.42 8.88 4.94
C THR A 29 -15.25 7.43 5.38
N ASP A 30 -16.20 6.94 6.17
CA ASP A 30 -16.16 5.61 6.77
C ASP A 30 -16.49 4.53 5.75
N PHE A 31 -15.99 3.33 6.01
CA PHE A 31 -16.38 2.14 5.26
C PHE A 31 -17.76 1.66 5.73
N PRO A 32 -18.62 1.19 4.81
CA PRO A 32 -19.85 0.49 5.18
C PRO A 32 -19.56 -0.74 6.06
N ALA A 33 -20.49 -1.08 6.94
CA ALA A 33 -20.31 -2.17 7.91
C ALA A 33 -20.09 -3.53 7.23
N GLU A 34 -20.76 -3.78 6.11
CA GLU A 34 -20.60 -4.97 5.29
C GLU A 34 -19.19 -5.09 4.67
N VAL A 35 -18.57 -3.95 4.33
CA VAL A 35 -17.19 -3.92 3.81
C VAL A 35 -16.20 -4.27 4.90
N LEU A 36 -16.38 -3.72 6.11
CA LEU A 36 -15.53 -4.02 7.26
C LEU A 36 -15.66 -5.49 7.69
N ALA A 37 -16.89 -6.01 7.76
CA ALA A 37 -17.13 -7.41 8.11
C ALA A 37 -16.53 -8.38 7.08
N GLU A 38 -16.56 -8.02 5.79
CA GLU A 38 -15.88 -8.79 4.76
C GLU A 38 -14.36 -8.69 4.86
N ALA A 39 -13.81 -7.50 5.12
CA ALA A 39 -12.38 -7.28 5.31
C ALA A 39 -11.83 -8.12 6.47
N ASP A 40 -12.51 -8.16 7.62
CA ASP A 40 -12.12 -8.98 8.77
C ASP A 40 -12.07 -10.48 8.40
N ARG A 41 -13.07 -10.95 7.64
CA ARG A 41 -13.17 -12.34 7.20
C ARG A 41 -12.05 -12.73 6.25
N VAL A 42 -11.75 -11.93 5.23
CA VAL A 42 -10.67 -12.24 4.27
C VAL A 42 -9.28 -12.03 4.88
N ALA A 43 -9.14 -11.11 5.84
CA ALA A 43 -7.90 -10.91 6.59
C ALA A 43 -7.53 -12.09 7.48
N ALA A 44 -8.53 -12.80 8.02
CA ALA A 44 -8.32 -13.94 8.91
C ALA A 44 -7.75 -15.19 8.21
N ASP A 45 -7.97 -15.32 6.90
CA ASP A 45 -7.49 -16.46 6.10
C ASP A 45 -6.93 -15.95 4.75
N PRO A 46 -5.71 -15.36 4.75
CA PRO A 46 -5.11 -14.80 3.55
C PRO A 46 -4.83 -15.90 2.52
N PRO A 47 -5.30 -15.76 1.27
CA PRO A 47 -4.99 -16.75 0.23
C PRO A 47 -3.52 -16.65 -0.18
N LEU A 48 -2.74 -17.68 0.15
CA LEU A 48 -1.31 -17.74 -0.12
C LEU A 48 -1.01 -18.50 -1.42
N PRO A 49 -0.21 -17.93 -2.35
CA PRO A 49 0.24 -18.63 -3.55
C PRO A 49 1.13 -19.85 -3.24
N GLU A 50 1.11 -20.83 -4.16
CA GLU A 50 1.91 -22.05 -4.05
C GLU A 50 3.41 -21.81 -4.17
N HIS A 51 3.82 -20.80 -4.94
CA HIS A 51 5.23 -20.46 -5.10
C HIS A 51 5.79 -19.85 -3.81
N ASP A 52 6.74 -20.55 -3.19
CA ASP A 52 7.47 -20.06 -2.02
C ASP A 52 8.64 -19.18 -2.44
N ALA A 53 8.70 -17.98 -1.89
CA ALA A 53 9.84 -17.08 -2.02
C ALA A 53 10.24 -16.49 -0.65
N THR A 54 9.97 -17.22 0.43
CA THR A 54 10.26 -16.78 1.80
C THR A 54 11.75 -16.84 2.17
N ASP A 55 12.57 -17.45 1.33
CA ASP A 55 14.03 -17.47 1.43
C ASP A 55 14.66 -16.13 0.97
N LEU A 56 13.97 -15.37 0.12
CA LEU A 56 14.45 -14.08 -0.37
C LEU A 56 14.62 -13.08 0.80
N PRO A 57 15.77 -12.38 0.89
CA PRO A 57 16.04 -11.34 1.89
C PRO A 57 15.26 -10.03 1.70
N LEU A 58 13.95 -10.09 1.48
CA LEU A 58 13.14 -8.91 1.22
C LEU A 58 13.12 -7.97 2.43
N VAL A 59 13.21 -6.67 2.17
CA VAL A 59 13.01 -5.59 3.15
C VAL A 59 12.06 -4.55 2.59
N THR A 60 11.31 -3.87 3.45
CA THR A 60 10.56 -2.65 3.06
C THR A 60 11.35 -1.41 3.46
N ILE A 61 11.13 -0.29 2.79
CA ILE A 61 11.77 0.99 3.09
C ILE A 61 10.69 2.08 3.02
N ASP A 62 10.29 2.60 4.16
CA ASP A 62 9.10 3.45 4.29
C ASP A 62 9.32 4.56 5.33
N PRO A 63 8.49 5.61 5.37
CA PRO A 63 8.56 6.61 6.44
C PRO A 63 8.34 5.97 7.83
N PRO A 64 8.96 6.50 8.89
CA PRO A 64 8.73 6.00 10.25
C PRO A 64 7.24 5.96 10.61
N GLY A 65 6.78 4.83 11.14
CA GLY A 65 5.39 4.62 11.55
C GLY A 65 4.44 4.18 10.42
N ALA A 66 4.92 4.04 9.18
CA ALA A 66 4.12 3.47 8.10
C ALA A 66 3.68 2.03 8.43
N ARG A 67 2.44 1.71 8.05
CA ARG A 67 1.81 0.41 8.27
C ARG A 67 1.28 -0.19 6.98
N ASP A 68 1.04 0.62 5.96
CA ASP A 68 0.65 0.27 4.61
C ASP A 68 1.87 -0.01 3.72
N LEU A 69 2.61 -1.05 4.10
CA LEU A 69 3.83 -1.45 3.39
C LEU A 69 3.47 -2.25 2.13
N ASP A 70 3.38 -1.56 1.00
CA ASP A 70 2.91 -2.12 -0.27
C ASP A 70 4.02 -2.84 -1.06
N GLN A 71 5.29 -2.59 -0.73
CA GLN A 71 6.43 -3.04 -1.52
C GLN A 71 7.61 -3.47 -0.66
N ALA A 72 8.26 -4.55 -1.07
CA ALA A 72 9.49 -5.05 -0.48
C ALA A 72 10.49 -5.40 -1.59
N MET A 73 11.78 -5.18 -1.33
CA MET A 73 12.82 -5.41 -2.32
C MET A 73 14.03 -6.17 -1.77
N HIS A 74 14.73 -6.82 -2.69
CA HIS A 74 16.03 -7.43 -2.48
C HIS A 74 16.87 -7.26 -3.76
N LEU A 75 18.15 -6.95 -3.60
CA LEU A 75 19.12 -6.80 -4.69
C LEU A 75 20.30 -7.73 -4.45
N ALA A 76 20.62 -8.56 -5.43
CA ALA A 76 21.79 -9.43 -5.41
C ALA A 76 22.69 -9.19 -6.63
N ARG A 77 24.00 -9.39 -6.46
CA ARG A 77 24.93 -9.50 -7.60
C ARG A 77 24.78 -10.86 -8.27
N THR A 78 24.98 -10.90 -9.57
CA THR A 78 25.16 -12.11 -10.37
C THR A 78 26.52 -12.04 -11.06
N ASP A 79 26.94 -13.12 -11.76
CA ASP A 79 28.21 -13.14 -12.48
C ASP A 79 28.32 -12.05 -13.56
N GLY A 80 27.18 -11.62 -14.13
CA GLY A 80 27.11 -10.67 -15.25
C GLY A 80 26.41 -9.34 -14.94
N GLY A 81 26.00 -9.11 -13.69
CA GLY A 81 25.24 -7.92 -13.31
C GLY A 81 24.50 -8.08 -11.98
N TYR A 82 23.19 -7.90 -12.00
CA TYR A 82 22.36 -7.88 -10.79
C TYR A 82 21.03 -8.58 -11.01
N ARG A 83 20.42 -9.02 -9.90
CA ARG A 83 19.04 -9.47 -9.84
C ARG A 83 18.29 -8.65 -8.80
N VAL A 84 17.20 -8.03 -9.23
CA VAL A 84 16.23 -7.34 -8.37
C VAL A 84 15.04 -8.27 -8.16
N SER A 85 14.73 -8.56 -6.90
CA SER A 85 13.48 -9.18 -6.49
C SER A 85 12.60 -8.09 -5.89
N TYR A 86 11.44 -7.83 -6.50
CA TYR A 86 10.53 -6.76 -6.10
C TYR A 86 9.14 -7.35 -5.83
N ALA A 87 8.77 -7.45 -4.56
CA ALA A 87 7.48 -7.95 -4.13
C ALA A 87 6.51 -6.79 -3.95
N ILE A 88 5.37 -6.82 -4.65
CA ILE A 88 4.25 -5.90 -4.46
C ILE A 88 3.15 -6.66 -3.73
N ALA A 89 2.56 -6.09 -2.67
CA ALA A 89 1.44 -6.67 -1.95
C ALA A 89 0.31 -7.09 -2.91
N ASP A 90 -0.12 -8.36 -2.87
CA ASP A 90 -1.22 -8.83 -3.71
C ASP A 90 -2.57 -8.50 -3.06
N VAL A 91 -2.90 -7.22 -2.99
CA VAL A 91 -4.19 -6.75 -2.45
C VAL A 91 -5.36 -7.39 -3.20
N GLY A 92 -5.19 -7.66 -4.50
CA GLY A 92 -6.19 -8.34 -5.32
C GLY A 92 -6.54 -9.75 -4.83
N ALA A 93 -5.64 -10.40 -4.09
CA ALA A 93 -5.92 -11.69 -3.45
C ALA A 93 -6.99 -11.57 -2.35
N PHE A 94 -7.14 -10.38 -1.74
CA PHE A 94 -8.11 -10.08 -0.68
C PHE A 94 -9.40 -9.45 -1.18
N VAL A 95 -9.50 -9.14 -2.47
CA VAL A 95 -10.62 -8.39 -3.05
C VAL A 95 -11.30 -9.24 -4.13
N PRO A 96 -12.22 -10.15 -3.75
CA PRO A 96 -12.96 -10.95 -4.72
C PRO A 96 -13.79 -10.06 -5.65
N LEU A 97 -13.80 -10.37 -6.95
CA LEU A 97 -14.60 -9.61 -7.92
C LEU A 97 -16.09 -9.66 -7.57
N GLY A 98 -16.74 -8.50 -7.55
CA GLY A 98 -18.15 -8.34 -7.19
C GLY A 98 -18.44 -8.35 -5.68
N SER A 99 -17.42 -8.41 -4.82
CA SER A 99 -17.57 -8.33 -3.36
C SER A 99 -17.93 -6.92 -2.87
N ALA A 100 -18.24 -6.79 -1.58
CA ALA A 100 -18.49 -5.48 -0.98
C ALA A 100 -17.20 -4.64 -0.97
N ILE A 101 -16.04 -5.26 -0.70
CA ILE A 101 -14.75 -4.58 -0.79
C ILE A 101 -14.48 -4.09 -2.22
N ASP A 102 -14.72 -4.92 -3.25
CA ASP A 102 -14.50 -4.54 -4.65
C ASP A 102 -15.39 -3.37 -5.06
N ALA A 103 -16.69 -3.42 -4.73
CA ALA A 103 -17.62 -2.33 -5.02
C ALA A 103 -17.19 -1.01 -4.35
N GLU A 104 -16.78 -1.05 -3.08
CA GLU A 104 -16.33 0.13 -2.35
C GLU A 104 -14.97 0.63 -2.83
N ALA A 105 -14.03 -0.25 -3.16
CA ALA A 105 -12.74 0.13 -3.74
C ALA A 105 -12.92 0.84 -5.08
N ARG A 106 -13.84 0.37 -5.95
CA ARG A 106 -14.18 1.05 -7.20
C ARG A 106 -14.84 2.41 -6.97
N ARG A 107 -15.69 2.53 -5.94
CA ARG A 107 -16.32 3.80 -5.57
C ARG A 107 -15.29 4.82 -5.05
N ARG A 108 -14.34 4.37 -4.22
CA ARG A 108 -13.27 5.21 -3.66
C ARG A 108 -12.20 5.57 -4.70
N GLY A 109 -11.82 4.64 -5.56
CA GLY A 109 -10.88 4.80 -6.67
C GLY A 109 -9.41 4.95 -6.26
N GLN A 110 -9.12 5.68 -5.18
CA GLN A 110 -7.78 5.92 -4.66
C GLN A 110 -7.78 6.22 -3.16
N THR A 111 -6.61 6.17 -2.53
CA THR A 111 -6.41 6.77 -1.22
C THR A 111 -6.24 8.29 -1.40
N VAL A 112 -7.01 9.08 -0.65
CA VAL A 112 -6.91 10.54 -0.66
C VAL A 112 -6.12 11.00 0.57
N TYR A 113 -5.04 11.74 0.36
CA TYR A 113 -4.22 12.31 1.44
C TYR A 113 -4.52 13.81 1.59
N CYS A 114 -5.08 14.18 2.75
CA CYS A 114 -5.27 15.56 3.19
C CYS A 114 -4.18 15.94 4.22
N PRO A 115 -3.93 17.24 4.45
CA PRO A 115 -2.93 17.66 5.45
C PRO A 115 -3.22 17.18 6.87
N ASP A 116 -4.49 16.93 7.21
CA ASP A 116 -4.96 16.48 8.52
C ASP A 116 -5.25 14.97 8.61
N GLY A 117 -5.07 14.21 7.52
CA GLY A 117 -5.32 12.77 7.54
C GLY A 117 -5.49 12.15 6.16
N ARG A 118 -5.85 10.87 6.12
CA ARG A 118 -6.09 10.14 4.85
C ARG A 118 -7.43 9.45 4.83
N THR A 119 -8.01 9.34 3.64
CA THR A 119 -9.14 8.47 3.32
C THR A 119 -8.60 7.28 2.54
N PRO A 120 -8.46 6.10 3.15
CA PRO A 120 -7.84 4.95 2.50
C PRO A 120 -8.75 4.33 1.44
N LEU A 121 -8.14 3.79 0.39
CA LEU A 121 -8.81 3.03 -0.66
C LEU A 121 -9.41 1.72 -0.12
N HIS A 122 -8.64 1.01 0.71
CA HIS A 122 -9.02 -0.28 1.29
C HIS A 122 -9.19 -0.16 2.81
N PRO A 123 -9.98 -1.03 3.44
CA PRO A 123 -10.07 -1.10 4.90
C PRO A 123 -8.69 -1.32 5.55
N PRO A 124 -8.38 -0.67 6.68
CA PRO A 124 -7.09 -0.82 7.37
C PRO A 124 -6.73 -2.26 7.73
N GLN A 125 -7.72 -3.12 7.98
CA GLN A 125 -7.51 -4.55 8.24
C GLN A 125 -6.79 -5.26 7.09
N LEU A 126 -6.94 -4.75 5.87
CA LEU A 126 -6.22 -5.21 4.69
C LEU A 126 -4.96 -4.38 4.47
N SER A 127 -5.11 -3.07 4.22
CA SER A 127 -4.01 -2.21 3.77
C SER A 127 -2.90 -2.05 4.79
N GLU A 128 -3.23 -2.03 6.09
CA GLU A 128 -2.26 -1.85 7.19
C GLU A 128 -2.03 -3.16 7.98
N GLY A 129 -2.55 -4.27 7.45
CA GLY A 129 -2.65 -5.56 8.10
C GLY A 129 -2.36 -6.71 7.15
N ALA A 130 -3.42 -7.42 6.76
CA ALA A 130 -3.29 -8.72 6.08
C ALA A 130 -2.63 -8.66 4.70
N ALA A 131 -2.72 -7.54 3.99
CA ALA A 131 -2.05 -7.34 2.70
C ALA A 131 -0.66 -6.68 2.86
N SER A 132 -0.43 -5.92 3.94
CA SER A 132 0.84 -5.24 4.16
C SER A 132 2.00 -6.23 4.37
N LEU A 133 3.13 -5.94 3.74
CA LEU A 133 4.38 -6.70 3.81
C LEU A 133 5.16 -6.47 5.12
N LEU A 134 4.45 -6.54 6.25
CA LEU A 134 5.00 -6.42 7.60
C LEU A 134 6.13 -7.45 7.84
N PRO A 135 7.16 -7.09 8.63
CA PRO A 135 8.31 -7.96 8.87
C PRO A 135 7.91 -9.23 9.64
N GLY A 136 8.45 -10.38 9.23
CA GLY A 136 8.21 -11.70 9.83
C GLY A 136 6.92 -12.38 9.39
N GLU A 137 6.03 -11.64 8.75
CA GLU A 137 4.69 -12.10 8.38
C GLU A 137 4.67 -12.76 7.00
N LEU A 138 3.89 -13.83 6.86
CA LEU A 138 3.69 -14.50 5.57
C LEU A 138 2.61 -13.76 4.78
N ARG A 139 2.93 -13.31 3.57
CA ARG A 139 2.04 -12.46 2.76
C ARG A 139 2.00 -12.87 1.30
N PRO A 140 0.85 -12.77 0.62
CA PRO A 140 0.77 -12.94 -0.81
C PRO A 140 1.32 -11.69 -1.52
N ALA A 141 2.12 -11.91 -2.56
CA ALA A 141 2.71 -10.84 -3.34
C ALA A 141 2.76 -11.17 -4.83
N ALA A 142 2.66 -10.14 -5.67
CA ALA A 142 3.13 -10.16 -7.03
C ALA A 142 4.65 -9.93 -7.00
N LEU A 143 5.42 -11.01 -7.19
CA LEU A 143 6.88 -10.98 -7.18
C LEU A 143 7.42 -10.80 -8.59
N TRP A 144 8.09 -9.67 -8.80
CA TRP A 144 8.90 -9.41 -9.98
C TRP A 144 10.32 -9.88 -9.74
N THR A 145 10.88 -10.62 -10.69
CA THR A 145 12.31 -10.91 -10.77
C THR A 145 12.85 -10.24 -12.02
N ILE A 146 13.76 -9.28 -11.83
CA ILE A 146 14.31 -8.45 -12.90
C ILE A 146 15.82 -8.67 -12.93
N ASP A 147 16.33 -9.19 -14.04
CA ASP A 147 17.76 -9.36 -14.26
C ASP A 147 18.33 -8.17 -15.01
N LEU A 148 19.42 -7.62 -14.48
CA LEU A 148 20.11 -6.45 -15.00
C LEU A 148 21.52 -6.85 -15.43
N ALA A 149 21.98 -6.32 -16.57
CA ALA A 149 23.39 -6.35 -16.95
C ALA A 149 24.23 -5.52 -15.97
N ALA A 150 25.57 -5.60 -16.09
CA ALA A 150 26.50 -4.84 -15.26
C ALA A 150 26.27 -3.31 -15.35
N GLU A 151 25.83 -2.84 -16.51
CA GLU A 151 25.52 -1.44 -16.81
C GLU A 151 24.12 -1.01 -16.33
N GLY A 152 23.31 -1.95 -15.83
CA GLY A 152 21.95 -1.69 -15.35
C GLY A 152 20.84 -1.89 -16.38
N GLU A 153 21.17 -2.30 -17.60
CA GLU A 153 20.19 -2.62 -18.65
C GLU A 153 19.36 -3.85 -18.28
N VAL A 154 18.04 -3.78 -18.46
CA VAL A 154 17.15 -4.93 -18.20
C VAL A 154 17.35 -6.00 -19.25
N THR A 155 17.67 -7.21 -18.82
CA THR A 155 17.96 -8.37 -19.69
C THR A 155 16.87 -9.44 -19.63
N ALA A 156 16.20 -9.58 -18.49
CA ALA A 156 15.06 -10.47 -18.33
C ALA A 156 14.10 -9.98 -17.25
N VAL A 157 12.82 -10.34 -17.40
CA VAL A 157 11.75 -10.06 -16.44
C VAL A 157 10.87 -11.29 -16.31
N ASP A 158 10.58 -11.69 -15.08
CA ASP A 158 9.58 -12.70 -14.72
C ASP A 158 8.64 -12.13 -13.65
N LEU A 159 7.36 -12.47 -13.74
CA LEU A 159 6.33 -12.02 -12.80
C LEU A 159 5.47 -13.22 -12.39
N ARG A 160 5.39 -13.47 -11.08
CA ARG A 160 4.58 -14.54 -10.51
C ARG A 160 3.92 -14.10 -9.21
N ARG A 161 2.78 -14.72 -8.90
CA ARG A 161 2.27 -14.69 -7.53
C ARG A 161 3.14 -15.59 -6.65
N ALA A 162 3.55 -15.09 -5.50
CA ALA A 162 4.37 -15.79 -4.52
C ALA A 162 3.87 -15.52 -3.11
N ARG A 163 4.15 -16.44 -2.18
CA ARG A 163 4.14 -16.10 -0.75
C ARG A 163 5.55 -15.64 -0.36
N VAL A 164 5.61 -14.51 0.34
CA VAL A 164 6.85 -13.87 0.75
C VAL A 164 6.86 -13.62 2.26
N ARG A 165 8.05 -13.38 2.82
CA ARG A 165 8.22 -12.94 4.20
C ARG A 165 9.26 -11.83 4.23
N SER A 166 8.82 -10.59 4.47
CA SER A 166 9.75 -9.47 4.67
C SER A 166 10.56 -9.72 5.95
N ARG A 167 11.86 -9.39 5.94
CA ARG A 167 12.75 -9.57 7.08
C ARG A 167 12.79 -8.37 8.00
N ALA A 168 12.68 -7.17 7.43
CA ALA A 168 12.78 -5.93 8.17
C ALA A 168 11.98 -4.82 7.48
N GLN A 169 11.42 -3.94 8.30
CA GLN A 169 10.94 -2.63 7.89
C GLN A 169 12.04 -1.62 8.21
N LEU A 170 12.57 -0.98 7.17
CA LEU A 170 13.62 0.04 7.29
C LEU A 170 13.02 1.42 7.02
N ASP A 171 13.73 2.46 7.43
CA ASP A 171 13.39 3.84 7.08
C ASP A 171 14.44 4.48 6.18
N TYR A 172 14.01 5.45 5.36
CA TYR A 172 14.89 6.12 4.40
C TYR A 172 16.13 6.76 5.02
N ALA A 173 16.01 7.33 6.22
CA ALA A 173 17.13 7.99 6.87
C ALA A 173 18.19 6.98 7.31
N SER A 174 17.78 5.82 7.83
CA SER A 174 18.67 4.73 8.24
C SER A 174 19.41 4.07 7.07
N VAL A 175 18.79 4.01 5.89
CA VAL A 175 19.38 3.35 4.69
C VAL A 175 20.33 4.29 3.93
N GLY A 176 20.05 5.60 3.93
CA GLY A 176 20.84 6.58 3.20
C GLY A 176 22.08 7.11 3.93
N ALA A 177 22.24 6.79 5.22
CA ALA A 177 23.36 7.20 6.06
C ALA A 177 24.58 6.28 5.90
#